data_AF-A0A662SE59-F1
#
_entry.id   AF-A0A662SE59-F1
#
_cell.length_a   1.000
_cell.length_b   1.000
_cell.length_c   1.000
_cell.angle_alpha   90.00
_cell.angle_beta   90.00
_cell.angle_gamma   90.00
#
_symmetry.space_group_name_H-M   'P 1'
#
loop_
_entity.id
_entity.type
_entity.pdbx_description
1 polymer ?
#
loop_
_entity_poly.entity_id
_entity_poly.type
_entity_poly.pdbx_seq_one_letter_code
_entity_poly.pdbx_strand_id
1 'polypeptide(L)'
;MSKPIIIRYSKGRGKPSFELLVKSEETYRYLETLKGDPMSLLAVESVFRDAKRGEVASRKELIEVFGTDDIRAIVKKIIERGKIQITAERREKLIREKRARIIEYIHKNFVNPATNSPHPKSRIERAMREAKVKIDPFEPAEHQIDRVISALRPIIPLKTGTVTFIVTVPAAHWGKARGILGNYGKIKEEKATGNQASIMVEIPVGLQAEFLSKMESMKWEARPAK
;
A
#
# COMPACT_ATOMS: atom_id res chain seq x y z
N MET A 1 -3.04 26.13 3.36
CA MET A 1 -2.05 25.29 2.66
C MET A 1 -1.20 24.57 3.72
N SER A 2 -0.96 23.26 3.57
CA SER A 2 -0.05 22.52 4.45
C SER A 2 1.37 23.07 4.31
N LYS A 3 2.16 23.10 5.39
CA LYS A 3 3.55 23.58 5.33
C LYS A 3 4.37 22.70 4.37
N PRO A 4 5.20 23.29 3.49
CA PRO A 4 6.03 22.51 2.60
C PRO A 4 7.07 21.70 3.38
N ILE A 5 7.48 20.58 2.79
CA ILE A 5 8.51 19.69 3.34
C ILE A 5 9.75 19.72 2.46
N ILE A 6 10.88 19.28 3.01
CA ILE A 6 12.16 19.27 2.30
C ILE A 6 12.51 17.84 1.90
N ILE A 7 12.91 17.65 0.64
CA ILE A 7 13.58 16.43 0.20
C ILE A 7 15.05 16.76 -0.01
N ARG A 8 15.92 16.11 0.76
CA ARG A 8 17.37 16.33 0.71
C ARG A 8 18.08 15.16 0.03
N TYR A 9 18.85 15.44 -1.00
CA TYR A 9 19.72 14.49 -1.67
C TYR A 9 21.19 14.82 -1.42
N SER A 10 22.04 13.80 -1.32
CA SER A 10 23.49 13.94 -1.34
C SER A 10 24.09 12.71 -2.02
N LYS A 11 25.17 12.91 -2.78
CA LYS A 11 25.90 11.82 -3.47
C LYS A 11 26.63 10.87 -2.51
N GLY A 12 26.76 11.23 -1.24
CA GLY A 12 27.47 10.42 -0.26
C GLY A 12 27.89 11.23 0.96
N ARG A 13 28.50 10.56 1.93
CA ARG A 13 28.97 11.21 3.17
C ARG A 13 29.99 12.31 2.82
N GLY A 14 29.80 13.51 3.35
CA GLY A 14 30.71 14.65 3.14
C GLY A 14 30.59 15.34 1.77
N LYS A 15 29.69 14.92 0.88
CA LYS A 15 29.42 15.61 -0.39
C LYS A 15 28.32 16.67 -0.24
N PRO A 16 28.33 17.73 -1.06
CA PRO A 16 27.28 18.75 -1.06
C PRO A 16 25.89 18.12 -1.12
N SER A 17 24.96 18.68 -0.35
CA SER A 17 23.55 18.30 -0.38
C SER A 17 22.75 19.29 -1.21
N PHE A 18 21.70 18.78 -1.83
CA PHE A 18 20.74 19.54 -2.60
C PHE A 18 19.35 19.26 -2.07
N GLU A 19 18.51 20.29 -2.07
CA GLU A 19 17.21 20.29 -1.43
C GLU A 19 16.13 20.74 -2.41
N LEU A 20 14.98 20.10 -2.31
CA LEU A 20 13.74 20.56 -2.93
C LEU A 20 12.76 20.95 -1.85
N LEU A 21 12.08 22.07 -2.05
CA LEU A 21 10.92 22.46 -1.26
C LEU A 21 9.66 21.95 -1.98
N VAL A 22 8.95 21.00 -1.37
CA VAL A 22 7.81 20.32 -2.00
C VAL A 22 6.53 20.45 -1.18
N LYS A 23 5.39 20.42 -1.86
CA LYS A 23 4.06 20.44 -1.25
C LYS A 23 3.78 19.11 -0.56
N SER A 24 3.49 19.16 0.74
CA SER A 24 3.46 17.99 1.63
C SER A 24 2.46 16.91 1.17
N GLU A 25 1.19 17.25 1.01
CA GLU A 25 0.13 16.26 0.76
C GLU A 25 0.25 15.63 -0.62
N GLU A 26 0.58 16.43 -1.63
CA GLU A 26 0.83 16.00 -2.99
C GLU A 26 2.04 15.07 -3.06
N THR A 27 3.09 15.38 -2.30
CA THR A 27 4.27 14.52 -2.22
C THR A 27 3.93 13.17 -1.60
N TYR A 28 3.17 13.13 -0.50
CA TYR A 28 2.76 11.85 0.09
C TYR A 28 1.87 11.03 -0.86
N ARG A 29 0.93 11.69 -1.55
CA ARG A 29 0.08 11.03 -2.55
C ARG A 29 0.89 10.49 -3.73
N TYR A 30 1.87 11.26 -4.21
CA TYR A 30 2.77 10.83 -5.27
C TYR A 30 3.57 9.61 -4.83
N LEU A 31 4.13 9.60 -3.61
CA LEU A 31 4.91 8.47 -3.11
C LEU A 31 4.05 7.21 -2.90
N GLU A 32 2.78 7.38 -2.56
CA GLU A 32 1.85 6.26 -2.36
C GLU A 32 1.35 5.66 -3.69
N THR A 33 1.20 6.49 -4.73
CA THR A 33 0.63 6.06 -6.02
C THR A 33 1.66 5.86 -7.12
N LEU A 34 2.84 6.48 -6.96
CA LEU A 34 3.89 6.63 -7.96
C LEU A 34 3.38 7.20 -9.30
N LYS A 35 2.33 8.04 -9.24
CA LYS A 35 1.67 8.63 -10.41
C LYS A 35 1.73 10.16 -10.36
N GLY A 36 1.95 10.77 -11.52
CA GLY A 36 1.97 12.23 -11.71
C GLY A 36 3.34 12.75 -12.17
N ASP A 37 3.42 14.06 -12.40
CA ASP A 37 4.67 14.74 -12.74
C ASP A 37 5.43 15.15 -11.45
N PRO A 38 6.67 14.69 -11.24
CA PRO A 38 7.54 15.13 -10.14
C PRO A 38 7.67 16.66 -10.02
N MET A 39 7.65 17.39 -11.14
CA MET A 39 7.74 18.86 -11.13
C MET A 39 6.55 19.50 -10.42
N SER A 40 5.36 18.91 -10.55
CA SER A 40 4.15 19.41 -9.91
C SER A 40 4.18 19.33 -8.38
N LEU A 41 5.16 18.63 -7.80
CA LEU A 41 5.33 18.52 -6.35
C LEU A 41 6.06 19.73 -5.77
N LEU A 42 6.84 20.44 -6.57
CA LEU A 42 7.61 21.59 -6.12
C LEU A 42 6.68 22.68 -5.58
N ALA A 43 7.02 23.21 -4.41
CA ALA A 43 6.42 24.44 -3.90
C ALA A 43 7.09 25.66 -4.53
N VAL A 44 8.37 25.51 -4.91
CA VAL A 44 9.17 26.50 -5.63
C VAL A 44 10.01 25.74 -6.67
N GLU A 45 10.00 26.19 -7.92
CA GLU A 45 10.72 25.56 -9.05
C GLU A 45 12.23 25.82 -9.02
N SER A 46 12.88 25.49 -7.90
CA SER A 46 14.32 25.70 -7.69
C SER A 46 14.95 24.53 -6.93
N VAL A 47 16.23 24.29 -7.21
CA VAL A 47 17.09 23.36 -6.44
C VAL A 47 17.94 24.19 -5.48
N PHE A 48 17.85 23.89 -4.19
CA PHE A 48 18.53 24.63 -3.14
C PHE A 48 19.75 23.87 -2.62
N ARG A 49 20.75 24.57 -2.10
CA ARG A 49 21.71 24.01 -1.14
C ARG A 49 21.12 23.95 0.26
N ASP A 50 20.38 24.98 0.62
CA ASP A 50 19.63 25.09 1.86
C ASP A 50 18.32 25.85 1.60
N ALA A 51 17.21 25.12 1.58
CA ALA A 51 15.89 25.67 1.30
C ALA A 51 15.37 26.56 2.44
N LYS A 52 15.83 26.35 3.69
CA LYS A 52 15.42 27.18 4.83
C LYS A 52 16.08 28.55 4.78
N ARG A 53 17.31 28.62 4.26
CA ARG A 53 18.09 29.85 4.08
C ARG A 53 17.85 30.52 2.72
N GLY A 54 17.13 29.87 1.82
CA GLY A 54 16.90 30.37 0.46
C GLY A 54 18.14 30.32 -0.45
N GLU A 55 19.13 29.49 -0.11
CA GLU A 55 20.37 29.38 -0.86
C GLU A 55 20.16 28.46 -2.08
N VAL A 56 20.07 29.04 -3.27
CA VAL A 56 19.87 28.31 -4.54
C VAL A 56 21.21 27.73 -5.02
N ALA A 57 21.18 26.49 -5.51
CA ALA A 57 22.36 25.84 -6.07
C ALA A 57 22.79 26.49 -7.39
N SER A 58 24.10 26.69 -7.56
CA SER A 58 24.63 27.28 -8.80
C SER A 58 24.62 26.26 -9.95
N ARG A 59 24.50 26.75 -11.19
CA ARG A 59 24.57 25.90 -12.40
C ARG A 59 25.81 25.00 -12.41
N LYS A 60 26.95 25.54 -11.99
CA LYS A 60 28.23 24.82 -11.94
C LYS A 60 28.15 23.61 -10.99
N GLU A 61 27.57 23.79 -9.81
CA GLU A 61 27.39 22.70 -8.84
C GLU A 61 26.42 21.64 -9.32
N LEU A 62 25.34 22.06 -9.98
CA LEU A 62 24.37 21.14 -10.55
C LEU A 62 25.03 20.25 -11.59
N ILE A 63 25.82 20.82 -12.50
CA ILE A 63 26.55 20.05 -13.51
C ILE A 63 27.60 19.13 -12.84
N GLU A 64 28.37 19.63 -11.87
CA GLU A 64 29.39 18.83 -11.18
C GLU A 64 28.78 17.61 -10.46
N VAL A 65 27.63 17.78 -9.81
CA VAL A 65 27.01 16.73 -9.00
C VAL A 65 26.02 15.89 -9.81
N PHE A 66 25.23 16.47 -10.69
CA PHE A 66 24.19 15.73 -11.42
C PHE A 66 24.63 15.33 -12.83
N GLY A 67 25.68 15.94 -13.38
CA GLY A 67 26.11 15.79 -14.77
C GLY A 67 25.26 16.61 -15.74
N THR A 68 24.34 17.42 -15.24
CA THR A 68 23.39 18.23 -16.00
C THR A 68 22.92 19.40 -15.15
N ASP A 69 22.44 20.46 -15.78
CA ASP A 69 21.69 21.58 -15.19
C ASP A 69 20.19 21.51 -15.49
N ASP A 70 19.72 20.45 -16.17
CA ASP A 70 18.30 20.22 -16.39
C ASP A 70 17.57 19.98 -15.06
N ILE A 71 16.85 21.01 -14.61
CA ILE A 71 16.08 21.02 -13.37
C ILE A 71 15.10 19.84 -13.32
N ARG A 72 14.46 19.46 -14.44
CA ARG A 72 13.48 18.37 -14.44
C ARG A 72 14.16 17.03 -14.13
N ALA A 73 15.28 16.75 -14.78
CA ALA A 73 16.06 15.54 -14.52
C ALA A 73 16.59 15.50 -13.07
N ILE A 74 17.05 16.63 -12.55
CA ILE A 74 17.56 16.76 -11.18
C ILE A 74 16.44 16.55 -10.17
N VAL A 75 15.29 17.19 -10.36
CA VAL A 75 14.12 17.08 -9.48
C VAL A 75 13.65 15.65 -9.38
N LYS A 76 13.49 14.96 -10.51
CA LYS A 76 13.14 13.54 -10.54
C LYS A 76 14.12 12.70 -9.72
N LYS A 77 15.43 12.91 -9.92
CA LYS A 77 16.47 12.18 -9.20
C LYS A 77 16.46 12.45 -7.70
N ILE A 78 16.23 13.69 -7.27
CA ILE A 78 16.14 14.05 -5.85
C ILE A 78 14.88 13.46 -5.22
N ILE A 79 13.74 13.44 -5.91
CA ILE A 79 12.51 12.82 -5.39
C ILE A 79 12.69 11.31 -5.23
N GLU A 80 13.31 10.64 -6.20
CA GLU A 80 13.51 9.19 -6.18
C GLU A 80 14.56 8.72 -5.18
N ARG A 81 15.66 9.48 -5.00
CA ARG A 81 16.82 9.05 -4.21
C ARG A 81 17.10 9.89 -2.97
N GLY A 82 16.36 10.97 -2.79
CA GLY A 82 16.50 11.88 -1.66
C GLY A 82 15.83 11.36 -0.40
N LYS A 83 16.17 11.99 0.72
CA LYS A 83 15.60 11.72 2.03
C LYS A 83 14.63 12.83 2.40
N ILE A 84 13.36 12.47 2.50
CA ILE A 84 12.29 13.34 3.00
C ILE A 84 12.56 13.69 4.46
N GLN A 85 12.65 14.98 4.73
CA GLN A 85 12.89 15.56 6.04
C GLN A 85 11.55 15.79 6.74
N ILE A 86 11.19 14.88 7.64
CA ILE A 86 9.99 14.95 8.48
C ILE A 86 10.38 14.63 9.93
N THR A 87 9.49 14.96 10.86
CA THR A 87 9.68 14.63 12.28
C THR A 87 9.70 13.12 12.50
N ALA A 88 10.36 12.68 13.58
CA ALA A 88 10.38 11.27 13.97
C ALA A 88 8.97 10.73 14.23
N GLU A 89 8.12 11.52 14.89
CA GLU A 89 6.72 11.19 15.16
C GLU A 89 5.92 10.97 13.86
N ARG A 90 6.05 11.87 12.88
CA ARG A 90 5.37 11.70 11.59
C ARG A 90 5.85 10.47 10.85
N ARG A 91 7.16 10.20 10.87
CA ARG A 91 7.75 9.00 10.27
C ARG A 91 7.19 7.73 10.91
N GLU A 92 7.13 7.68 12.24
CA GLU A 92 6.59 6.54 12.97
C GLU A 92 5.10 6.31 12.67
N LYS A 93 4.30 7.38 12.57
CA LYS A 93 2.90 7.30 12.16
C LYS A 93 2.75 6.66 10.78
N LEU A 94 3.52 7.10 9.78
CA LEU A 94 3.49 6.52 8.43
C LEU A 94 3.89 5.04 8.42
N ILE A 95 4.92 4.69 9.18
CA ILE A 95 5.36 3.29 9.34
C ILE A 95 4.24 2.44 9.95
N ARG A 96 3.56 2.94 10.98
CA ARG A 96 2.47 2.24 11.66
C ARG A 96 1.28 2.02 10.73
N GLU A 97 0.88 3.05 9.97
CA GLU A 97 -0.21 2.97 8.99
C GLU A 97 0.10 1.93 7.89
N LYS A 98 1.32 1.96 7.32
CA LYS A 98 1.74 0.97 6.31
C LYS A 98 1.84 -0.44 6.88
N ARG A 99 2.40 -0.58 8.09
CA ARG A 99 2.47 -1.87 8.79
C ARG A 99 1.07 -2.44 9.00
N ALA A 100 0.10 -1.64 9.44
CA ALA A 100 -1.28 -2.07 9.63
C ALA A 100 -1.92 -2.55 8.31
N ARG A 101 -1.69 -1.84 7.20
CA ARG A 101 -2.17 -2.26 5.86
C ARG A 101 -1.57 -3.59 5.41
N ILE A 102 -0.27 -3.78 5.62
CA ILE A 102 0.40 -5.04 5.26
C ILE A 102 -0.11 -6.19 6.12
N ILE A 103 -0.30 -5.98 7.43
CA ILE A 103 -0.89 -6.99 8.33
C ILE A 103 -2.31 -7.34 7.88
N GLU A 104 -3.13 -6.35 7.55
CA GLU A 104 -4.48 -6.54 7.04
C GLU A 104 -4.48 -7.38 5.76
N TYR A 105 -3.60 -7.03 4.82
CA TYR A 105 -3.45 -7.78 3.58
C TYR A 105 -3.08 -9.25 3.84
N ILE A 106 -2.09 -9.50 4.70
CA ILE A 106 -1.65 -10.86 5.01
C ILE A 106 -2.79 -11.65 5.67
N HIS A 107 -3.50 -11.05 6.62
CA HIS A 107 -4.63 -11.67 7.29
C HIS A 107 -5.73 -12.09 6.30
N LYS A 108 -6.06 -11.25 5.32
CA LYS A 108 -7.13 -11.53 4.34
C LYS A 108 -6.73 -12.54 3.28
N ASN A 109 -5.46 -12.58 2.88
CA ASN A 109 -5.01 -13.35 1.72
C ASN A 109 -4.24 -14.63 2.05
N PHE A 110 -3.83 -14.81 3.31
CA PHE A 110 -3.03 -15.96 3.74
C PHE A 110 -3.64 -16.68 4.93
N VAL A 111 -3.51 -18.00 4.91
CA VAL A 111 -3.98 -18.91 5.94
C VAL A 111 -2.85 -19.79 6.45
N ASN A 112 -3.05 -20.32 7.65
CA ASN A 112 -2.23 -21.40 8.19
C ASN A 112 -2.58 -22.70 7.44
N PRO A 113 -1.62 -23.38 6.77
CA PRO A 113 -1.87 -24.63 6.07
C PRO A 113 -2.43 -25.75 6.96
N ALA A 114 -2.11 -25.75 8.26
CA ALA A 114 -2.55 -26.79 9.19
C ALA A 114 -4.04 -26.67 9.55
N THR A 115 -4.55 -25.44 9.67
CA THR A 115 -5.94 -25.18 10.08
C THR A 115 -6.82 -24.67 8.95
N ASN A 116 -6.23 -24.28 7.82
CA ASN A 116 -6.85 -23.52 6.73
C ASN A 116 -7.56 -22.23 7.18
N SER A 117 -7.18 -21.69 8.34
CA SER A 117 -7.74 -20.45 8.89
C SER A 117 -6.74 -19.29 8.80
N PRO A 118 -7.21 -18.03 8.72
CA PRO A 118 -6.36 -16.84 8.76
C PRO A 118 -5.51 -16.79 10.01
N HIS A 119 -4.29 -16.28 9.89
CA HIS A 119 -3.50 -15.93 11.06
C HIS A 119 -4.09 -14.67 11.72
N PRO A 120 -4.31 -14.64 13.04
CA PRO A 120 -4.74 -13.43 13.74
C PRO A 120 -3.77 -12.26 13.49
N LYS A 121 -4.28 -11.03 13.40
CA LYS A 121 -3.46 -9.83 13.14
C LYS A 121 -2.31 -9.68 14.15
N SER A 122 -2.57 -9.96 15.42
CA SER A 122 -1.56 -9.94 16.50
C SER A 122 -0.47 -11.00 16.32
N ARG A 123 -0.76 -12.15 15.71
CA ARG A 123 0.24 -13.18 15.39
C ARG A 123 1.15 -12.72 14.25
N ILE A 124 0.58 -12.12 13.21
CA ILE A 124 1.32 -11.55 12.08
C ILE A 124 2.22 -10.42 12.56
N GLU A 125 1.68 -9.51 13.37
CA GLU A 125 2.44 -8.40 13.95
C GLU A 125 3.63 -8.90 14.77
N ARG A 126 3.40 -9.90 15.63
CA ARG A 126 4.48 -10.52 16.42
C ARG A 126 5.54 -11.15 15.52
N ALA A 127 5.14 -11.88 14.48
CA ALA A 127 6.06 -12.47 13.52
C ALA A 127 6.88 -11.39 12.77
N MET A 128 6.28 -10.25 12.43
CA MET A 128 7.01 -9.12 11.80
C MET A 128 8.07 -8.53 12.74
N ARG A 129 7.83 -8.50 14.06
CA ARG A 129 8.84 -8.06 15.03
C ARG A 129 9.97 -9.09 15.15
N GLU A 130 9.63 -10.38 15.24
CA GLU A 130 10.60 -11.48 15.32
C GLU A 130 11.52 -11.51 14.09
N ALA A 131 10.96 -11.30 12.88
CA ALA A 131 11.75 -11.20 11.65
C ALA A 131 12.50 -9.86 11.48
N LYS A 132 12.34 -8.93 12.43
CA LYS A 132 12.91 -7.57 12.39
C LYS A 132 12.59 -6.85 11.07
N VAL A 133 11.34 -7.01 10.60
CA VAL A 133 10.86 -6.39 9.36
C VAL A 133 10.95 -4.86 9.47
N LYS A 134 11.67 -4.26 8.52
CA LYS A 134 11.72 -2.81 8.33
C LYS A 134 10.71 -2.40 7.26
N ILE A 135 9.81 -1.49 7.62
CA ILE A 135 8.82 -0.91 6.72
C ILE A 135 9.32 0.47 6.30
N ASP A 136 9.33 0.73 5.00
CA ASP A 136 9.62 2.03 4.45
C ASP A 136 8.35 2.91 4.47
N PRO A 137 8.37 4.09 5.11
CA PRO A 137 7.21 5.00 5.15
C PRO A 137 6.83 5.60 3.79
N PHE A 138 7.72 5.59 2.80
CA PHE A 138 7.55 6.29 1.52
C PHE A 138 7.38 5.34 0.34
N GLU A 139 7.64 4.05 0.51
CA GLU A 139 7.33 3.04 -0.49
C GLU A 139 5.89 2.52 -0.33
N PRO A 140 5.09 2.37 -1.41
CA PRO A 140 3.74 1.82 -1.32
C PRO A 140 3.69 0.50 -0.54
N ALA A 141 2.61 0.28 0.21
CA ALA A 141 2.48 -0.94 1.02
C ALA A 141 2.56 -2.20 0.15
N GLU A 142 1.93 -2.14 -1.03
CA GLU A 142 1.81 -3.21 -2.01
C GLU A 142 3.18 -3.68 -2.50
N HIS A 143 4.12 -2.76 -2.70
CA HIS A 143 5.49 -3.08 -3.15
C HIS A 143 6.36 -3.69 -2.05
N GLN A 144 5.92 -3.57 -0.80
CA GLN A 144 6.60 -4.16 0.36
C GLN A 144 6.02 -5.52 0.77
N ILE A 145 4.88 -5.95 0.21
CA ILE A 145 4.21 -7.18 0.63
C ILE A 145 5.12 -8.41 0.45
N ASP A 146 5.71 -8.59 -0.73
CA ASP A 146 6.48 -9.80 -1.06
C ASP A 146 7.74 -9.97 -0.20
N ARG A 147 8.44 -8.86 0.07
CA ARG A 147 9.61 -8.88 0.98
C ARG A 147 9.20 -9.21 2.41
N VAL A 148 8.04 -8.72 2.84
CA VAL A 148 7.52 -8.99 4.17
C VAL A 148 7.12 -10.46 4.29
N ILE A 149 6.36 -11.00 3.31
CA ILE A 149 5.98 -12.41 3.30
C ILE A 149 7.20 -13.32 3.32
N SER A 150 8.21 -13.02 2.51
CA SER A 150 9.45 -13.81 2.46
C SER A 150 10.17 -13.84 3.82
N ALA A 151 10.19 -12.71 4.54
CA ALA A 151 10.75 -12.63 5.88
C ALA A 151 9.90 -13.36 6.95
N LEU A 152 8.59 -13.48 6.73
CA LEU A 152 7.67 -14.14 7.67
C LEU A 152 7.61 -15.67 7.52
N ARG A 153 7.85 -16.20 6.31
CA ARG A 153 7.78 -17.65 6.04
C ARG A 153 8.62 -18.53 6.98
N PRO A 154 9.84 -18.14 7.40
CA PRO A 154 10.61 -18.91 8.38
C PRO A 154 9.99 -18.96 9.79
N ILE A 155 9.04 -18.07 10.11
CA ILE A 155 8.47 -17.89 11.45
C ILE A 155 7.02 -18.40 11.52
N ILE A 156 6.25 -18.19 10.45
CA ILE A 156 4.87 -18.67 10.31
C ILE A 156 4.65 -19.27 8.92
N PRO A 157 4.00 -20.44 8.81
CA PRO A 157 3.64 -21.00 7.52
C PRO A 157 2.49 -20.18 6.90
N LEU A 158 2.70 -19.72 5.67
CA LEU A 158 1.77 -18.87 4.93
C LEU A 158 1.40 -19.55 3.62
N LYS A 159 0.13 -19.97 3.49
CA LYS A 159 -0.46 -20.45 2.23
C LYS A 159 -1.45 -19.43 1.72
N THR A 160 -1.44 -19.21 0.41
CA THR A 160 -2.40 -18.34 -0.28
C THR A 160 -3.25 -19.16 -1.24
N GLY A 161 -4.35 -18.58 -1.70
CA GLY A 161 -5.30 -19.18 -2.63
C GLY A 161 -6.62 -18.43 -2.63
N THR A 162 -7.46 -18.76 -3.60
CA THR A 162 -8.84 -18.28 -3.69
C THR A 162 -9.80 -19.45 -3.65
N VAL A 163 -11.02 -19.19 -3.19
CA VAL A 163 -12.13 -20.13 -3.16
C VAL A 163 -13.33 -19.47 -3.83
N THR A 164 -14.05 -20.22 -4.64
CA THR A 164 -15.22 -19.72 -5.36
C THR A 164 -16.48 -20.24 -4.71
N PHE A 165 -17.45 -19.36 -4.46
CA PHE A 165 -18.76 -19.69 -3.91
C PHE A 165 -19.86 -19.26 -4.89
N ILE A 166 -20.90 -20.08 -4.97
CA ILE A 166 -22.19 -19.73 -5.58
C ILE A 166 -23.12 -19.36 -4.43
N VAL A 167 -23.56 -18.10 -4.41
CA VAL A 167 -24.49 -17.58 -3.41
C VAL A 167 -25.87 -17.42 -4.03
N THR A 168 -26.87 -18.08 -3.47
CA THR A 168 -28.26 -18.01 -3.91
C THR A 168 -29.07 -17.11 -2.98
N VAL A 169 -29.75 -16.13 -3.57
CA VAL A 169 -30.55 -15.12 -2.87
C VAL A 169 -31.92 -14.94 -3.55
N PRO A 170 -32.95 -14.47 -2.84
CA PRO A 170 -34.19 -14.01 -3.48
C PRO A 170 -33.90 -12.89 -4.48
N ALA A 171 -34.60 -12.86 -5.63
CA ALA A 171 -34.39 -11.86 -6.68
C ALA A 171 -34.49 -10.41 -6.16
N ALA A 172 -35.41 -10.16 -5.22
CA ALA A 172 -35.57 -8.85 -4.56
C ALA A 172 -34.32 -8.39 -3.78
N HIS A 173 -33.44 -9.31 -3.36
CA HIS A 173 -32.23 -9.02 -2.59
C HIS A 173 -30.97 -8.96 -3.46
N TRP A 174 -31.07 -9.15 -4.77
CA TRP A 174 -29.94 -9.24 -5.69
C TRP A 174 -28.99 -8.04 -5.59
N GLY A 175 -29.52 -6.81 -5.63
CA GLY A 175 -28.69 -5.59 -5.54
C GLY A 175 -27.91 -5.49 -4.23
N LYS A 176 -28.54 -5.86 -3.11
CA LYS A 176 -27.91 -5.90 -1.78
C LYS A 176 -26.84 -7.00 -1.72
N ALA A 177 -27.15 -8.18 -2.26
CA ALA A 177 -26.22 -9.29 -2.31
C ALA A 177 -24.97 -8.93 -3.13
N ARG A 178 -25.16 -8.37 -4.33
CA ARG A 178 -24.07 -7.92 -5.18
C ARG A 178 -23.13 -6.94 -4.48
N GLY A 179 -23.67 -5.95 -3.77
CA GLY A 179 -22.86 -5.00 -3.00
C GLY A 179 -22.06 -5.66 -1.87
N ILE A 180 -22.68 -6.59 -1.12
CA ILE A 180 -21.99 -7.31 -0.04
C ILE A 180 -20.91 -8.23 -0.60
N LEU A 181 -21.24 -9.05 -1.60
CA LEU A 181 -20.32 -10.02 -2.19
C LEU A 181 -19.13 -9.34 -2.88
N GLY A 182 -19.35 -8.19 -3.50
CA GLY A 182 -18.28 -7.36 -4.08
C GLY A 182 -17.26 -6.86 -3.05
N ASN A 183 -17.62 -6.75 -1.77
CA ASN A 183 -16.67 -6.37 -0.71
C ASN A 183 -15.75 -7.52 -0.29
N TYR A 184 -16.16 -8.78 -0.54
CA TYR A 184 -15.37 -9.96 -0.20
C TYR A 184 -14.46 -10.42 -1.33
N GLY A 185 -14.82 -10.16 -2.59
CA GLY A 185 -14.01 -10.59 -3.72
C GLY A 185 -14.61 -10.25 -5.09
N LYS A 186 -14.15 -10.97 -6.11
CA LYS A 186 -14.51 -10.72 -7.50
C LYS A 186 -15.75 -11.51 -7.88
N ILE A 187 -16.80 -10.82 -8.30
CA ILE A 187 -17.98 -11.44 -8.91
C ILE A 187 -17.60 -11.96 -10.30
N LYS A 188 -17.88 -13.24 -10.54
CA LYS A 188 -17.55 -13.95 -11.80
C LYS A 188 -18.75 -14.06 -12.71
N GLU A 189 -19.89 -14.42 -12.15
CA GLU A 189 -21.12 -14.68 -12.90
C GLU A 189 -22.32 -14.31 -12.04
N GLU A 190 -23.37 -13.80 -12.70
CA GLU A 190 -24.65 -13.48 -12.08
C GLU A 190 -25.75 -14.07 -12.96
N LYS A 191 -26.63 -14.87 -12.36
CA LYS A 191 -27.77 -15.50 -13.03
C LYS A 191 -29.04 -15.22 -12.25
N ALA A 192 -30.10 -14.83 -12.95
CA ALA A 192 -31.44 -14.71 -12.39
C ALA A 192 -32.33 -15.85 -12.92
N THR A 193 -32.94 -16.61 -12.03
CA THR A 193 -33.82 -17.73 -12.36
C THR A 193 -35.12 -17.57 -11.61
N GLY A 194 -36.15 -17.05 -12.29
CA GLY A 194 -37.46 -16.80 -11.71
C GLY A 194 -37.38 -15.86 -10.50
N ASN A 195 -37.74 -16.37 -9.31
CA ASN A 195 -37.76 -15.59 -8.08
C ASN A 195 -36.43 -15.65 -7.27
N GLN A 196 -35.40 -16.30 -7.83
CA GLN A 196 -34.08 -16.40 -7.21
C GLN A 196 -32.99 -15.85 -8.12
N ALA A 197 -31.89 -15.43 -7.53
CA ALA A 197 -30.68 -15.05 -8.23
C ALA A 197 -29.48 -15.78 -7.60
N SER A 198 -28.56 -16.23 -8.44
CA SER A 198 -27.31 -16.86 -8.05
C SER A 198 -26.15 -15.96 -8.47
N ILE A 199 -25.24 -15.68 -7.54
CA ILE A 199 -24.04 -14.87 -7.76
C ILE A 199 -22.83 -15.72 -7.44
N MET A 200 -21.96 -15.93 -8.43
CA MET A 200 -20.69 -16.61 -8.26
C MET A 200 -19.62 -15.58 -7.87
N VAL A 201 -18.98 -15.78 -6.72
CA VAL A 201 -17.94 -14.89 -6.19
C VAL A 201 -16.67 -15.66 -5.87
N GLU A 202 -15.54 -15.18 -6.37
CA GLU A 202 -14.21 -15.66 -6.01
C GLU A 202 -13.64 -14.79 -4.89
N ILE A 203 -13.34 -15.40 -3.74
CA ILE A 203 -12.83 -14.70 -2.56
C ILE A 203 -11.46 -15.25 -2.15
N PRO A 204 -10.59 -14.44 -1.52
CA PRO A 204 -9.38 -14.93 -0.87
C PRO A 204 -9.71 -15.98 0.20
N VAL A 205 -8.89 -17.03 0.30
CA VAL A 205 -9.08 -18.12 1.29
C VAL A 205 -9.10 -17.60 2.73
N GLY A 206 -8.41 -16.49 3.01
CA GLY A 206 -8.42 -15.89 4.35
C GLY A 206 -9.74 -15.20 4.72
N LEU A 207 -10.64 -14.94 3.77
CA LEU A 207 -11.95 -14.36 4.06
C LEU A 207 -13.06 -15.41 4.18
N GLN A 208 -12.77 -16.68 3.95
CA GLN A 208 -13.77 -17.74 3.86
C GLN A 208 -14.64 -17.88 5.11
N ALA A 209 -14.04 -17.89 6.30
CA ALA A 209 -14.80 -18.07 7.55
C ALA A 209 -15.73 -16.87 7.84
N GLU A 210 -15.23 -15.65 7.66
CA GLU A 210 -16.03 -14.44 7.83
C GLU A 210 -17.16 -14.36 6.80
N PHE A 211 -16.86 -14.71 5.55
CA PHE A 211 -17.82 -14.77 4.46
C PHE A 211 -18.98 -15.73 4.78
N LEU A 212 -18.67 -16.97 5.19
CA LEU A 212 -19.70 -17.96 5.52
C LEU A 212 -20.58 -17.52 6.69
N SER A 213 -19.98 -17.01 7.76
CA SER A 213 -20.73 -16.45 8.90
C SER A 213 -21.64 -15.29 8.47
N LYS A 214 -21.18 -14.45 7.53
CA LYS A 214 -22.01 -13.38 6.98
C LYS A 214 -23.19 -13.92 6.18
N MET A 215 -22.99 -14.94 5.34
CA MET A 215 -24.05 -15.58 4.55
C MET A 215 -25.12 -16.21 5.46
N GLU A 216 -24.71 -16.89 6.52
CA GLU A 216 -25.61 -17.45 7.54
C GLU A 216 -26.44 -16.36 8.23
N SER A 217 -25.82 -15.25 8.64
CA SER A 217 -26.54 -14.11 9.26
C SER A 217 -27.60 -13.49 8.34
N MET A 218 -27.38 -13.58 7.02
CA MET A 218 -28.28 -13.06 5.99
C MET A 218 -29.32 -14.09 5.55
N LYS A 219 -29.23 -15.34 6.04
CA LYS A 219 -30.03 -16.49 5.61
C LYS A 219 -29.91 -16.74 4.11
N TRP A 220 -28.71 -16.54 3.55
CA TRP A 220 -28.39 -16.81 2.16
C TRP A 220 -27.62 -18.11 2.05
N GLU A 221 -27.93 -18.88 1.01
CA GLU A 221 -27.27 -20.14 0.77
C GLU A 221 -25.97 -19.90 0.00
N ALA A 222 -24.84 -20.32 0.56
CA ALA A 222 -23.54 -20.24 -0.09
C ALA A 222 -22.94 -21.65 -0.23
N ARG A 223 -22.70 -22.08 -1.47
CA ARG A 223 -22.11 -23.40 -1.78
C ARG A 223 -20.80 -23.22 -2.52
N PRO A 224 -19.73 -23.98 -2.23
CA PRO A 224 -18.51 -23.94 -3.02
C PRO A 224 -18.81 -24.27 -4.50
N ALA A 225 -18.30 -23.47 -5.42
CA ALA A 225 -18.27 -23.84 -6.84
C ALA A 225 -17.22 -24.95 -7.00
N LYS A 226 -17.64 -26.13 -7.46
CA LYS A 226 -16.72 -27.21 -7.81
C LYS A 226 -15.85 -26.83 -9.00
#